data_AF-A0A0J1BUE9-F1
#
_entry.id   AF-A0A0J1BUE9-F1
#
_cell.length_a   1.000
_cell.length_b   1.000
_cell.length_c   1.000
_cell.angle_alpha   90.00
_cell.angle_beta   90.00
_cell.angle_gamma   90.00
#
_symmetry.space_group_name_H-M   'P 1'
#
loop_
_entity.id
_entity.type
_entity.pdbx_description
1 polymer ?
#
loop_
_entity_poly.entity_id
_entity_poly.type
_entity_poly.pdbx_seq_one_letter_code
_entity_poly.pdbx_strand_id
1 'polypeptide(L)'
;MTDPWRPATDGNGSARPPTLTDLPAPNKRGRPRSAGPHACDRCHQQVAKIRVHWPDGAICGACFTEATHTYGTCPHCGEHRMLPGRSAEREPLCRDCAGITTALTCTRCHREAERFRAGLCIRCALTDDLISVLAPGDDLRLHRLIKVLTATQRPESMRCSPQCG
;
A
#
# COMPACT_ATOMS: atom_id res chain seq x y z
N MET A 1 10.94 40.70 30.76
CA MET A 1 11.83 40.00 29.80
C MET A 1 11.21 38.64 29.51
N THR A 2 10.41 38.59 28.46
CA THR A 2 9.58 37.46 28.03
C THR A 2 9.60 37.50 26.49
N ASP A 3 10.06 36.41 25.90
CA ASP A 3 10.31 36.25 24.47
C ASP A 3 8.99 36.34 23.66
N PRO A 4 8.83 37.27 22.69
CA PRO A 4 7.54 37.52 22.04
C PRO A 4 7.14 36.49 20.97
N TRP A 5 7.99 35.49 20.71
CA TRP A 5 7.91 34.66 19.49
C TRP A 5 7.48 33.20 19.73
N ARG A 6 6.54 32.96 20.65
CA ARG A 6 5.92 31.63 20.77
C ARG A 6 4.40 31.74 20.95
N PRO A 7 3.60 31.52 19.89
CA PRO A 7 2.16 31.33 20.06
C PRO A 7 1.89 29.97 20.72
N ALA A 8 0.93 29.94 21.63
CA ALA A 8 0.36 28.71 22.19
C ALA A 8 -0.27 27.87 21.07
N THR A 9 -0.03 26.55 21.10
CA THR A 9 -0.60 25.61 20.13
C THR A 9 -1.63 24.72 20.82
N ASP A 10 -2.84 25.23 20.90
CA ASP A 10 -4.04 24.52 21.29
C ASP A 10 -4.93 24.41 20.05
N GLY A 11 -4.85 23.26 19.36
CA GLY A 11 -5.82 22.91 18.30
C GLY A 11 -5.24 22.21 17.08
N ASN A 12 -5.63 20.94 16.92
CA ASN A 12 -5.63 20.08 15.73
C ASN A 12 -4.96 20.62 14.44
N GLY A 13 -3.84 20.01 14.07
CA GLY A 13 -3.07 20.25 12.84
C GLY A 13 -3.74 19.82 11.53
N SER A 14 -5.04 20.09 11.37
CA SER A 14 -5.81 19.86 10.14
C SER A 14 -6.35 21.15 9.51
N ALA A 15 -6.09 22.32 10.11
CA ALA A 15 -6.44 23.59 9.48
C ALA A 15 -5.46 23.89 8.34
N ARG A 16 -5.98 24.01 7.12
CA ARG A 16 -5.25 24.58 5.98
C ARG A 16 -4.86 26.02 6.30
N PRO A 17 -3.67 26.48 5.90
CA PRO A 17 -3.35 27.91 5.90
C PRO A 17 -4.35 28.67 5.02
N PRO A 18 -4.78 29.88 5.42
CA PRO A 18 -5.83 30.65 4.73
C PRO A 18 -5.45 31.16 3.32
N THR A 19 -4.25 30.84 2.82
CA THR A 19 -3.70 31.36 1.57
C THR A 19 -3.88 30.44 0.34
N LEU A 20 -4.50 29.26 0.48
CA LEU A 20 -4.68 28.29 -0.62
C LEU A 20 -6.13 27.80 -0.74
N THR A 21 -7.08 28.72 -0.77
CA THR A 21 -8.51 28.40 -0.86
C THR A 21 -8.99 28.19 -2.30
N ASP A 22 -8.30 28.77 -3.29
CA ASP A 22 -8.80 28.89 -4.67
C ASP A 22 -8.12 27.99 -5.71
N LEU A 23 -7.35 26.97 -5.29
CA LEU A 23 -6.96 25.91 -6.23
C LEU A 23 -8.11 24.90 -6.36
N PRO A 24 -8.67 24.70 -7.57
CA PRO A 24 -9.66 23.66 -7.77
C PRO A 24 -9.06 22.32 -7.34
N ALA A 25 -9.82 21.56 -6.55
CA ALA A 25 -9.37 20.25 -6.08
C ALA A 25 -8.88 19.42 -7.29
N PRO A 26 -7.65 18.88 -7.25
CA PRO A 26 -7.15 18.11 -8.37
C PRO A 26 -8.10 16.94 -8.61
N ASN A 27 -8.59 16.86 -9.85
CA ASN A 27 -9.50 15.81 -10.25
C ASN A 27 -8.84 14.46 -9.95
N LYS A 28 -9.46 13.62 -9.12
CA LYS A 28 -8.99 12.26 -8.77
C LYS A 28 -8.97 11.30 -9.98
N ARG A 29 -9.00 11.81 -11.20
CA ARG A 29 -8.95 11.02 -12.42
C ARG A 29 -7.50 10.61 -12.65
N GLY A 30 -7.12 9.51 -11.99
CA GLY A 30 -5.99 8.70 -12.42
C GLY A 30 -6.16 8.27 -13.88
N ARG A 31 -5.08 7.73 -14.48
CA ARG A 31 -5.04 7.21 -15.84
C ARG A 31 -6.34 6.47 -16.20
N PRO A 32 -7.00 6.78 -17.33
CA PRO A 32 -8.20 6.08 -17.75
C PRO A 32 -7.98 4.57 -17.66
N ARG A 33 -8.87 3.86 -16.95
CA ARG A 33 -8.82 2.40 -16.92
C ARG A 33 -8.97 1.94 -18.36
N SER A 34 -8.02 1.15 -18.86
CA SER A 34 -8.15 0.52 -20.17
C SER A 34 -9.43 -0.31 -20.15
N ALA A 35 -10.46 0.16 -20.86
CA ALA A 35 -11.68 -0.62 -21.06
C ALA A 35 -11.27 -1.90 -21.79
N GLY A 36 -11.67 -3.03 -21.24
CA GLY A 36 -11.36 -4.35 -21.78
C GLY A 36 -12.52 -5.29 -21.56
N PRO A 37 -12.45 -6.51 -22.12
CA PRO A 37 -13.61 -7.40 -22.21
C PRO A 37 -14.02 -8.02 -20.87
N HIS A 38 -13.25 -7.84 -19.80
CA HIS A 38 -13.50 -8.49 -18.52
C HIS A 38 -14.16 -7.54 -17.52
N ALA A 39 -15.14 -8.05 -16.76
CA ALA A 39 -15.74 -7.34 -15.64
C ALA A 39 -15.08 -7.77 -14.31
N CYS A 40 -14.75 -6.80 -13.46
CA CYS A 40 -14.24 -7.04 -12.11
C CYS A 40 -15.39 -7.10 -11.10
N ASP A 41 -15.50 -8.17 -10.31
CA ASP A 41 -16.60 -8.38 -9.35
C ASP A 41 -16.54 -7.45 -8.12
N ARG A 42 -15.38 -6.83 -7.87
CA ARG A 42 -15.19 -5.90 -6.75
C ARG A 42 -15.54 -4.45 -7.10
N CYS A 43 -14.99 -3.93 -8.19
CA CYS A 43 -15.22 -2.53 -8.60
C CYS A 43 -16.28 -2.36 -9.69
N HIS A 44 -16.79 -3.46 -10.25
CA HIS A 44 -17.79 -3.48 -11.31
C HIS A 44 -17.37 -2.71 -12.57
N GLN A 45 -16.06 -2.58 -12.80
CA GLN A 45 -15.50 -1.89 -13.97
C GLN A 45 -15.06 -2.90 -15.02
N GLN A 46 -15.15 -2.50 -16.29
CA GLN A 46 -14.50 -3.18 -17.39
C GLN A 46 -12.99 -2.97 -17.33
N VAL A 47 -12.22 -4.04 -17.48
CA VAL A 47 -10.77 -4.05 -17.38
C VAL A 47 -10.14 -4.92 -18.46
N ALA A 48 -8.94 -4.53 -18.88
CA ALA A 48 -8.14 -5.28 -19.85
C ALA A 48 -7.79 -6.71 -19.39
N LYS A 49 -7.63 -6.94 -18.09
CA LYS A 49 -7.22 -8.23 -17.54
C LYS A 49 -7.71 -8.43 -16.11
N ILE A 50 -8.14 -9.66 -15.82
CA ILE A 50 -8.33 -10.17 -14.46
C ILE A 50 -7.00 -10.66 -13.92
N ARG A 51 -6.65 -10.21 -12.71
CA ARG A 51 -5.38 -10.54 -12.08
C ARG A 51 -5.45 -11.88 -11.37
N VAL A 52 -6.51 -12.12 -10.60
CA VAL A 52 -6.74 -13.37 -9.87
C VAL A 52 -8.23 -13.69 -9.83
N HIS A 53 -8.52 -14.97 -9.66
CA HIS A 53 -9.84 -15.46 -9.26
C HIS A 53 -9.74 -15.95 -7.81
N TRP A 54 -10.45 -15.28 -6.92
CA TRP A 54 -10.58 -15.69 -5.52
C TRP A 54 -12.00 -16.18 -5.27
N PRO A 55 -12.28 -16.77 -4.10
CA PRO A 55 -13.64 -17.21 -3.77
C PRO A 55 -14.70 -16.12 -3.86
N ASP A 56 -14.31 -14.85 -3.72
CA ASP A 56 -15.20 -13.69 -3.88
C ASP A 56 -15.28 -13.11 -5.30
N GLY A 57 -14.66 -13.77 -6.29
CA GLY A 57 -14.85 -13.49 -7.72
C GLY A 57 -13.58 -13.18 -8.52
N ALA A 58 -13.80 -12.67 -9.74
CA ALA A 58 -12.79 -12.18 -10.66
C ALA A 58 -12.31 -10.77 -10.27
N ILE A 59 -11.04 -10.65 -9.92
CA ILE A 59 -10.47 -9.44 -9.34
C ILE A 59 -9.44 -8.81 -10.28
N CYS A 60 -9.64 -7.53 -10.61
CA CYS A 60 -8.67 -6.77 -11.40
C CYS A 60 -7.43 -6.39 -10.60
N GLY A 61 -6.36 -5.98 -11.29
CA GLY A 61 -5.07 -5.65 -10.65
C GLY A 61 -5.17 -4.56 -9.57
N ALA A 62 -5.97 -3.52 -9.79
CA ALA A 62 -6.15 -2.44 -8.81
C ALA A 62 -6.87 -2.92 -7.54
N CYS A 63 -7.95 -3.70 -7.70
CA CYS A 63 -8.68 -4.26 -6.55
C CYS A 63 -7.85 -5.29 -5.79
N PHE A 64 -6.98 -6.03 -6.48
CA PHE A 64 -6.04 -6.94 -5.84
C PHE A 64 -5.03 -6.17 -4.98
N THR A 65 -4.38 -5.14 -5.53
CA THR A 65 -3.37 -4.37 -4.80
C THR A 65 -3.96 -3.68 -3.58
N GLU A 66 -5.18 -3.13 -3.69
CA GLU A 66 -5.90 -2.56 -2.54
C GLU A 66 -6.18 -3.62 -1.46
N ALA A 67 -6.61 -4.82 -1.88
CA ALA A 67 -6.88 -5.92 -0.98
C ALA A 67 -5.64 -6.36 -0.18
N THR A 68 -4.49 -6.47 -0.85
CA THR A 68 -3.23 -6.84 -0.21
C THR A 68 -2.62 -5.74 0.66
N HIS A 69 -3.19 -4.52 0.60
CA HIS A 69 -2.80 -3.38 1.44
C HIS A 69 -3.81 -3.08 2.54
N THR A 70 -4.90 -3.86 2.62
CA THR A 70 -5.89 -3.72 3.69
C THR A 70 -5.46 -4.55 4.89
N TYR A 71 -5.32 -3.91 6.05
CA TYR A 71 -5.01 -4.56 7.33
C TYR A 71 -6.04 -4.18 8.37
N GLY A 72 -6.35 -5.13 9.24
CA GLY A 72 -7.31 -4.93 10.31
C GLY A 72 -7.55 -6.21 11.10
N THR A 73 -8.44 -6.12 12.07
CA THR A 73 -8.90 -7.29 12.84
C THR A 73 -9.88 -8.08 12.00
N CYS A 74 -9.60 -9.37 11.76
CA CYS A 74 -10.51 -10.23 11.03
C CYS A 74 -11.76 -10.52 11.88
N PRO A 75 -12.99 -10.33 11.35
CA PRO A 75 -14.20 -10.58 12.11
C PRO A 75 -14.44 -12.08 12.43
N HIS A 76 -13.81 -13.00 11.70
CA HIS A 76 -13.96 -14.45 11.94
C HIS A 76 -12.95 -15.01 12.95
N CYS A 77 -11.65 -14.72 12.77
CA CYS A 77 -10.61 -15.27 13.66
C CYS A 77 -10.13 -14.29 14.75
N GLY A 78 -10.50 -13.01 14.69
CA GLY A 78 -10.11 -12.00 15.67
C GLY A 78 -8.66 -11.52 15.57
N GLU A 79 -7.85 -12.03 14.66
CA GLU A 79 -6.44 -11.64 14.52
C GLU A 79 -6.27 -10.36 13.69
N HIS A 80 -5.33 -9.50 14.10
CA HIS A 80 -4.98 -8.29 13.35
C HIS A 80 -3.99 -8.59 12.23
N ARG A 81 -4.48 -8.73 11.00
CA ARG A 81 -3.67 -9.15 9.85
C ARG A 81 -4.15 -8.55 8.53
N MET A 82 -3.56 -8.97 7.42
CA MET A 82 -3.99 -8.58 6.07
C MET A 82 -5.37 -9.17 5.77
N LEU A 83 -6.29 -8.36 5.27
CA LEU A 83 -7.69 -8.72 4.99
C LEU A 83 -8.00 -8.68 3.49
N PRO A 84 -7.41 -9.57 2.67
CA PRO A 84 -7.57 -9.52 1.23
C PRO A 84 -8.93 -10.03 0.76
N GLY A 85 -9.57 -10.93 1.51
CA GLY A 85 -10.82 -11.58 1.12
C GLY A 85 -12.07 -10.77 1.43
N ARG A 86 -13.20 -11.21 0.89
CA ARG A 86 -14.52 -10.66 1.18
C ARG A 86 -15.52 -11.76 1.50
N SER A 87 -16.40 -11.53 2.48
CA SER A 87 -17.56 -12.38 2.72
C SER A 87 -18.65 -12.16 1.65
N ALA A 88 -19.74 -12.93 1.70
CA ALA A 88 -20.92 -12.71 0.86
C ALA A 88 -21.54 -11.31 1.09
N GLU A 89 -21.47 -10.82 2.32
CA GLU A 89 -21.89 -9.49 2.77
C GLU A 89 -20.84 -8.40 2.48
N ARG A 90 -19.75 -8.74 1.79
CA ARG A 90 -18.62 -7.88 1.40
C ARG A 90 -17.72 -7.42 2.55
N GLU A 91 -17.81 -8.05 3.72
CA GLU A 91 -16.94 -7.75 4.87
C GLU A 91 -15.49 -8.19 4.62
N PRO A 92 -14.48 -7.43 5.07
CA PRO A 92 -13.08 -7.77 4.85
C PRO A 92 -12.64 -8.97 5.71
N LEU A 93 -12.14 -10.01 5.04
CA LEU A 93 -11.71 -11.26 5.68
C LEU A 93 -10.22 -11.50 5.49
N CYS A 94 -9.57 -12.14 6.46
CA CYS A 94 -8.20 -12.60 6.29
C CYS A 94 -8.14 -13.68 5.19
N ARG A 95 -6.93 -13.90 4.66
CA ARG A 95 -6.71 -14.87 3.58
C ARG A 95 -7.29 -16.25 3.91
N ASP A 96 -7.01 -16.74 5.12
CA ASP A 96 -7.33 -18.10 5.52
C ASP A 96 -8.84 -18.26 5.75
N CYS A 97 -9.49 -17.31 6.45
CA CYS A 97 -10.95 -17.29 6.63
C CYS A 97 -11.72 -17.11 5.31
N ALA A 98 -11.13 -16.41 4.34
CA ALA A 98 -11.72 -16.25 3.01
C ALA A 98 -11.49 -17.45 2.07
N GLY A 99 -10.75 -18.48 2.49
CA GLY A 99 -10.41 -19.62 1.65
C GLY A 99 -9.48 -19.29 0.47
N ILE A 100 -8.67 -18.22 0.58
CA ILE A 100 -7.76 -17.80 -0.48
C ILE A 100 -6.48 -18.63 -0.42
N THR A 101 -6.20 -19.38 -1.49
CA THR A 101 -4.99 -20.21 -1.62
C THR A 101 -3.78 -19.45 -2.21
N THR A 102 -3.98 -18.21 -2.64
CA THR A 102 -2.89 -17.38 -3.18
C THR A 102 -1.84 -17.12 -2.12
N ALA A 103 -0.57 -17.42 -2.44
CA ALA A 103 0.55 -17.15 -1.55
C ALA A 103 0.76 -15.63 -1.40
N LEU A 104 0.45 -15.12 -0.20
CA LEU A 104 0.55 -13.69 0.16
C LEU A 104 1.41 -13.50 1.42
N THR A 105 2.45 -14.33 1.56
CA THR A 105 3.41 -14.25 2.66
C THR A 105 4.81 -14.20 2.06
N CYS A 106 5.62 -13.24 2.50
CA CYS A 106 7.01 -13.13 2.08
C CYS A 106 7.82 -14.31 2.62
N THR A 107 8.60 -14.98 1.78
CA THR A 107 9.43 -16.11 2.22
C THR A 107 10.61 -15.70 3.09
N ARG A 108 11.03 -14.43 3.04
CA ARG A 108 12.17 -13.90 3.82
C ARG A 108 11.78 -13.27 5.15
N CYS A 109 10.83 -12.34 5.11
CA CYS A 109 10.43 -11.61 6.33
C CYS A 109 9.16 -12.16 6.98
N HIS A 110 8.55 -13.20 6.40
CA HIS A 110 7.34 -13.87 6.88
C HIS A 110 6.11 -12.98 7.08
N ARG A 111 6.17 -11.72 6.65
CA ARG A 111 5.04 -10.80 6.70
C ARG A 111 4.04 -11.13 5.59
N GLU A 112 2.77 -10.98 5.92
CA GLU A 112 1.70 -10.96 4.93
C GLU A 112 1.87 -9.75 4.00
N ALA A 113 1.90 -9.98 2.70
CA ALA A 113 2.03 -8.94 1.67
C ALA A 113 1.82 -9.54 0.28
N GLU A 114 1.54 -8.68 -0.71
CA GLU A 114 1.69 -9.05 -2.11
C GLU A 114 3.12 -9.58 -2.39
N ARG A 115 3.21 -10.78 -2.97
CA ARG A 115 4.48 -11.31 -3.47
C ARG A 115 4.81 -10.60 -4.78
N PHE A 116 6.02 -10.06 -4.87
CA PHE A 116 6.48 -9.29 -6.02
C PHE A 116 7.31 -10.16 -6.97
N ARG A 117 8.53 -10.57 -6.57
CA ARG A 117 9.41 -11.45 -7.37
C ARG A 117 10.17 -12.41 -6.47
N ALA A 118 10.52 -13.59 -6.98
CA ALA A 118 11.25 -14.65 -6.25
C ALA A 118 10.63 -15.00 -4.87
N GLY A 119 9.33 -14.75 -4.70
CA GLY A 119 8.62 -14.97 -3.45
C GLY A 119 8.79 -13.93 -2.36
N LEU A 120 9.50 -12.85 -2.65
CA LEU A 120 9.72 -11.73 -1.74
C LEU A 120 8.60 -10.70 -1.86
N CYS A 121 8.31 -10.00 -0.76
CA CYS A 121 7.51 -8.78 -0.82
C CYS A 121 8.32 -7.63 -1.45
N ILE A 122 7.63 -6.59 -1.90
CA ILE A 122 8.25 -5.42 -2.56
C ILE A 122 9.36 -4.79 -1.70
N ARG A 123 9.20 -4.73 -0.37
CA ARG A 123 10.23 -4.20 0.54
C ARG A 123 11.50 -5.04 0.48
N CYS A 124 11.34 -6.36 0.54
CA CYS A 124 12.48 -7.27 0.54
C CYS A 124 13.22 -7.23 -0.81
N ALA A 125 12.47 -7.26 -1.91
CA ALA A 125 13.04 -7.13 -3.24
C ALA A 125 13.76 -5.79 -3.43
N LEU A 126 13.20 -4.69 -2.90
CA LEU A 126 13.81 -3.37 -2.96
C LEU A 126 15.08 -3.28 -2.12
N THR A 127 15.12 -3.91 -0.94
CA THR A 127 16.36 -4.00 -0.15
C THR A 127 17.48 -4.64 -0.98
N ASP A 128 17.17 -5.71 -1.72
CA ASP A 128 18.18 -6.40 -2.54
C ASP A 128 18.64 -5.53 -3.69
N ASP A 129 17.71 -4.84 -4.37
CA ASP A 129 18.04 -3.89 -5.44
C ASP A 129 18.95 -2.77 -4.92
N LEU A 130 18.63 -2.18 -3.75
CA LEU A 130 19.42 -1.09 -3.19
C LEU A 130 20.80 -1.55 -2.71
N ILE A 131 20.91 -2.74 -2.11
CA ILE A 131 22.21 -3.31 -1.74
C ILE A 131 23.06 -3.54 -3.00
N SER A 132 22.45 -4.06 -4.07
CA SER A 132 23.15 -4.31 -5.33
C SER A 132 23.62 -3.02 -6.01
N VAL A 133 22.83 -1.95 -5.95
CA VAL A 133 23.15 -0.67 -6.61
C VAL A 133 24.12 0.18 -5.80
N LEU A 134 23.91 0.27 -4.47
CA LEU A 134 24.71 1.14 -3.60
C LEU A 134 25.99 0.48 -3.10
N ALA A 135 26.07 -0.86 -3.13
CA ALA A 135 27.22 -1.66 -2.68
C ALA A 135 27.82 -1.13 -1.37
N PRO A 136 27.03 -1.11 -0.26
CA PRO A 136 27.34 -0.28 0.91
C PRO A 136 28.65 -0.64 1.64
N GLY A 137 29.23 -1.82 1.41
CA GLY A 137 30.40 -2.29 2.15
C GLY A 137 30.19 -2.14 3.67
N ASP A 138 31.16 -1.53 4.34
CA ASP A 138 31.10 -1.20 5.77
C ASP A 138 30.54 0.22 6.06
N ASP A 139 30.06 0.95 5.04
CA ASP A 139 29.50 2.29 5.24
C ASP A 139 28.11 2.23 5.87
N LEU A 140 28.08 2.43 7.19
CA LEU A 140 26.87 2.47 8.01
C LEU A 140 25.85 3.54 7.56
N ARG A 141 26.28 4.60 6.87
CA ARG A 141 25.37 5.65 6.35
C ARG A 141 24.53 5.09 5.21
N LEU A 142 25.13 4.31 4.31
CA LEU A 142 24.42 3.65 3.22
C LEU A 142 23.46 2.58 3.75
N HIS A 143 23.88 1.78 4.75
CA HIS A 143 22.99 0.84 5.43
C HIS A 143 21.78 1.54 6.07
N ARG A 144 22.01 2.69 6.72
CA ARG A 144 20.91 3.51 7.30
C ARG A 144 19.97 4.05 6.23
N LEU A 145 20.50 4.54 5.10
CA LEU A 145 19.69 5.02 3.98
C LEU A 145 18.81 3.90 3.42
N ILE A 146 19.38 2.72 3.16
CA ILE A 146 18.64 1.54 2.67
C ILE A 146 17.49 1.19 3.62
N LYS A 147 17.76 1.17 4.93
CA LYS A 147 16.74 0.90 5.95
C LYS A 147 15.61 1.95 5.92
N VAL A 148 15.93 3.23 5.80
CA VAL A 148 14.92 4.31 5.74
C VAL A 148 14.05 4.19 4.49
N LEU A 149 14.65 4.00 3.31
CA LEU A 149 13.93 3.88 2.05
C LEU A 149 12.99 2.66 2.04
N THR A 150 13.41 1.55 2.64
CA THR A 150 12.65 0.29 2.66
C THR A 150 11.62 0.21 3.80
N ALA A 151 11.72 1.04 4.83
CA ALA A 151 10.76 1.10 5.93
C ALA A 151 9.46 1.86 5.57
N THR A 152 9.43 2.55 4.43
CA THR A 152 8.25 3.30 3.98
C THR A 152 7.03 2.39 3.81
N GLN A 153 5.84 2.92 4.16
CA GLN A 153 4.61 2.13 4.21
C GLN A 153 4.14 1.64 2.83
N ARG A 154 4.54 2.33 1.75
CA ARG A 154 4.27 2.00 0.34
C ARG A 154 5.51 2.26 -0.54
N PRO A 155 6.46 1.32 -0.65
CA PRO A 155 7.63 1.52 -1.50
C PRO A 155 7.26 1.65 -2.99
N GLU A 156 6.14 1.07 -3.43
CA GLU A 156 5.62 1.17 -4.80
C GLU A 156 5.16 2.58 -5.19
N SER A 157 4.81 3.44 -4.22
CA SER A 157 4.53 4.87 -4.46
C SER A 157 5.77 5.76 -4.44
N MET A 158 6.97 5.20 -4.21
CA MET A 158 8.22 5.96 -4.27
C MET A 158 8.70 6.24 -5.70
N ARG A 159 8.03 5.69 -6.72
CA ARG A 159 8.15 6.19 -8.10
C ARG A 159 7.30 7.46 -8.23
N CYS A 160 7.97 8.60 -8.03
CA CYS A 160 7.46 9.98 -8.12
C CYS A 160 6.26 10.30 -7.20
N SER A 161 6.58 10.55 -5.94
CA SER A 161 5.98 11.66 -5.20
C SER A 161 7.13 12.52 -4.67
N PRO A 162 7.30 13.78 -5.11
CA PRO A 162 8.27 14.68 -4.50
C PRO A 162 7.63 15.20 -3.21
N GLN A 163 7.97 14.60 -2.08
CA GLN A 163 7.71 15.15 -0.75
C GLN A 163 8.52 14.40 0.33
N CYS A 164 9.76 14.85 0.52
CA CYS A 164 10.28 15.10 1.86
C CYS A 164 10.55 16.61 1.94
N GLY A 165 9.69 17.28 2.69
CA GLY A 165 9.91 18.53 3.40
C GLY A 165 9.15 18.39 4.70
#